data_AF-A0A3N5FZ52-F1
#
_entry.id   AF-A0A3N5FZ52-F1
#
_cell.length_a   1.000
_cell.length_b   1.000
_cell.length_c   1.000
_cell.angle_alpha   90.00
_cell.angle_beta   90.00
_cell.angle_gamma   90.00
#
_symmetry.space_group_name_H-M   'P 1'
#
loop_
_entity.id
_entity.type
_entity.pdbx_description
1 polymer ?
#
loop_
_entity_poly.entity_id
_entity_poly.type
_entity_poly.pdbx_seq_one_letter_code
_entity_poly.pdbx_strand_id
1 'polypeptide(L)'
;MSQTSPGAFQRLETFVREYTAGLNSREMRRLFDRDATAAFDVLTREQRGSQPEPKAGFRLLLYRAKIVFLGLSYKLSPPRRLLFAVSLFALLLALFGDAGFSVRNGTRIFSLEASPFWTLVSVGGLVFLLALELVDRVRVRDELEVARQLQKDLLPQTLPTVAGYLFAHSYRTANEVGGDYHDVA
;
A
#
# COMPACT_ATOMS: atom_id res chain seq x y z
N MET A 1 -47.03 2.73 -18.77
CA MET A 1 -45.93 2.32 -17.87
C MET A 1 -44.66 2.26 -18.69
N SER A 2 -43.77 3.24 -18.57
CA SER A 2 -42.48 3.26 -19.27
C SER A 2 -41.37 3.51 -18.25
N GLN A 3 -40.65 2.45 -17.90
CA GLN A 3 -39.47 2.56 -17.04
C GLN A 3 -38.32 3.11 -17.90
N THR A 4 -37.95 4.36 -17.66
CA THR A 4 -36.73 4.96 -18.20
C THR A 4 -35.54 4.42 -17.40
N SER A 5 -34.69 3.60 -18.05
CA SER A 5 -33.43 3.11 -17.48
C SER A 5 -32.58 4.28 -16.96
N PRO A 6 -32.04 4.21 -15.73
CA PRO A 6 -31.20 5.28 -15.20
C PRO A 6 -29.96 5.45 -16.07
N GLY A 7 -29.72 6.69 -16.51
CA GLY A 7 -28.61 7.06 -17.38
C GLY A 7 -27.26 6.76 -16.74
N ALA A 8 -26.24 6.50 -17.56
CA ALA A 8 -24.88 6.17 -17.11
C ALA A 8 -24.31 7.17 -16.08
N PHE A 9 -24.71 8.44 -16.20
CA PHE A 9 -24.32 9.53 -15.29
C PHE A 9 -24.86 9.34 -13.85
N GLN A 10 -26.11 8.92 -13.69
CA GLN A 10 -26.72 8.67 -12.37
C GLN A 10 -26.10 7.45 -11.68
N ARG A 11 -25.71 6.44 -12.47
CA ARG A 11 -24.99 5.26 -11.95
C ARG A 11 -23.59 5.64 -11.47
N LEU A 12 -22.89 6.49 -12.21
CA LEU A 12 -21.57 7.01 -11.82
C LEU A 12 -21.66 7.85 -10.55
N GLU A 13 -22.64 8.74 -10.44
CA GLU A 13 -22.83 9.57 -9.25
C GLU A 13 -23.15 8.72 -8.01
N THR A 14 -24.00 7.71 -8.17
CA THR A 14 -24.34 6.77 -7.09
C THR A 14 -23.10 5.97 -6.65
N PHE A 15 -22.32 5.45 -7.60
CA PHE A 15 -21.08 4.73 -7.31
C PHE A 15 -20.03 5.61 -6.60
N VAL A 16 -19.82 6.83 -7.08
CA VAL A 16 -18.87 7.78 -6.45
C VAL A 16 -19.33 8.14 -5.05
N ARG A 17 -20.64 8.36 -4.85
CA ARG A 17 -21.22 8.65 -3.54
C ARG A 17 -21.08 7.46 -2.59
N GLU A 18 -21.34 6.24 -3.04
CA GLU A 18 -21.15 5.00 -2.26
C GLU A 18 -19.68 4.84 -1.83
N TYR A 19 -18.75 5.04 -2.76
CA TYR A 19 -17.31 4.90 -2.52
C TYR A 19 -16.76 6.00 -1.59
N THR A 20 -17.30 7.21 -1.67
CA THR A 20 -16.81 8.38 -0.92
C THR A 20 -17.57 8.61 0.38
N ALA A 21 -18.75 8.01 0.57
CA ALA A 21 -19.59 8.20 1.77
C ALA A 21 -18.89 7.79 3.08
N GLY A 22 -17.95 6.84 3.02
CA GLY A 22 -17.12 6.46 4.15
C GLY A 22 -15.91 7.36 4.42
N LEU A 23 -15.58 8.29 3.51
CA LEU A 23 -14.38 9.12 3.61
C LEU A 23 -14.69 10.45 4.32
N ASN A 24 -14.63 10.46 5.64
CA ASN A 24 -14.73 11.69 6.42
C ASN A 24 -13.42 12.49 6.29
N SER A 25 -13.48 13.80 6.00
CA SER A 25 -12.27 14.62 5.74
C SER A 25 -11.31 14.69 6.94
N ARG A 26 -11.82 14.51 8.17
CA ARG A 26 -11.00 14.38 9.38
C ARG A 26 -10.28 13.04 9.47
N GLU A 27 -10.88 11.98 8.95
CA GLU A 27 -10.35 10.62 8.94
C GLU A 27 -9.28 10.49 7.84
N MET A 28 -9.50 11.08 6.66
CA MET A 28 -8.48 11.20 5.62
C MET A 28 -7.21 11.91 6.11
N ARG A 29 -7.34 13.03 6.85
CA ARG A 29 -6.18 13.71 7.44
C ARG A 29 -5.43 12.85 8.45
N ARG A 30 -6.15 12.11 9.30
CA ARG A 30 -5.53 11.20 10.28
C ARG A 30 -4.83 10.01 9.63
N LEU A 31 -5.42 9.43 8.57
CA LEU A 31 -4.83 8.35 7.78
C LEU A 31 -3.53 8.82 7.13
N PHE A 32 -3.55 9.99 6.48
CA PHE A 32 -2.35 10.56 5.86
C PHE A 32 -1.26 10.90 6.87
N ASP A 33 -1.57 11.61 7.96
CA ASP A 33 -0.53 12.05 8.91
C ASP A 33 0.06 10.87 9.70
N ARG A 34 -0.76 9.93 10.16
CA ARG A 34 -0.28 8.82 11.00
C ARG A 34 0.36 7.71 10.18
N ASP A 35 -0.28 7.29 9.09
CA ASP A 35 0.20 6.12 8.33
C ASP A 35 1.37 6.48 7.42
N ALA A 36 1.42 7.71 6.87
CA ALA A 36 2.61 8.13 6.12
C ALA A 36 3.83 8.30 7.04
N THR A 37 3.64 8.82 8.26
CA THR A 37 4.72 8.95 9.23
C THR A 37 5.18 7.58 9.72
N ALA A 38 4.25 6.66 10.03
CA ALA A 38 4.58 5.30 10.44
C ALA A 38 5.27 4.51 9.32
N ALA A 39 4.80 4.61 8.08
CA ALA A 39 5.43 3.99 6.92
C ALA A 39 6.83 4.56 6.69
N PHE A 40 6.99 5.88 6.78
CA PHE A 40 8.29 6.54 6.66
C PHE A 40 9.24 6.11 7.78
N ASP A 41 8.80 6.04 9.03
CA ASP A 41 9.63 5.62 10.16
C ASP A 41 10.07 4.15 10.00
N VAL A 42 9.17 3.25 9.60
CA VAL A 42 9.51 1.84 9.30
C VAL A 42 10.52 1.73 8.15
N LEU A 43 10.39 2.54 7.10
CA LEU A 43 11.30 2.51 5.95
C LEU A 43 12.67 3.15 6.25
N THR A 44 12.70 4.16 7.13
CA THR A 44 13.92 4.88 7.48
C THR A 44 14.66 4.30 8.68
N ARG A 45 14.04 3.39 9.44
CA ARG A 45 14.63 2.72 10.61
C ARG A 45 15.98 2.05 10.31
N GLU A 46 16.14 1.49 9.11
CA GLU A 46 17.38 0.82 8.68
C GLU A 46 18.44 1.79 8.14
N GLN A 47 18.06 2.97 7.63
CA GLN A 47 18.99 3.92 6.98
C GLN A 47 19.47 5.06 7.87
N ARG A 48 18.95 5.17 9.11
CA ARG A 48 19.27 6.24 10.06
C ARG A 48 20.74 6.28 10.50
N GLY A 49 21.52 5.21 10.24
CA GLY A 49 22.91 5.08 10.67
C GLY A 49 23.97 5.60 9.69
N SER A 50 23.65 5.91 8.42
CA SER A 50 24.70 5.93 7.39
C SER A 50 25.15 7.28 6.82
N GLN A 51 24.39 8.40 6.89
CA GLN A 51 24.87 9.69 6.35
C GLN A 51 24.31 10.92 7.08
N PRO A 52 25.07 12.02 7.20
CA PRO A 52 24.59 13.28 7.77
C PRO A 52 23.49 13.89 6.90
N GLU A 53 22.35 14.23 7.50
CA GLU A 53 21.23 14.85 6.78
C GLU A 53 21.67 16.17 6.12
N PRO A 54 21.36 16.37 4.82
CA PRO A 54 21.69 17.62 4.14
C PRO A 54 20.92 18.79 4.76
N LYS A 55 21.61 19.92 4.97
CA LYS A 55 21.01 21.14 5.51
C LYS A 55 19.94 21.67 4.54
N ALA A 56 18.73 21.86 5.08
CA ALA A 56 17.48 22.42 4.54
C ALA A 56 17.36 22.77 3.04
N GLY A 57 16.25 22.37 2.41
CA GLY A 57 15.83 22.81 1.06
C GLY A 57 15.29 21.69 0.17
N PHE A 58 15.17 21.94 -1.14
CA PHE A 58 14.71 20.94 -2.13
C PHE A 58 15.56 19.66 -2.15
N ARG A 59 16.86 19.78 -1.82
CA ARG A 59 17.77 18.63 -1.68
C ARG A 59 17.38 17.70 -0.53
N LEU A 60 16.80 18.22 0.55
CA LEU A 60 16.28 17.40 1.65
C LEU A 60 15.04 16.62 1.21
N LEU A 61 14.16 17.25 0.42
CA LEU A 61 12.99 16.58 -0.14
C LEU A 61 13.39 15.47 -1.11
N LEU A 62 14.34 15.72 -2.03
CA LEU A 62 14.87 14.70 -2.93
C LEU A 62 15.59 13.57 -2.19
N TYR A 63 16.33 13.88 -1.13
CA TYR A 63 16.98 12.87 -0.29
C TYR A 63 15.96 11.94 0.36
N ARG A 64 14.91 12.50 0.98
CA ARG A 64 13.81 11.72 1.56
C ARG A 64 13.08 10.88 0.51
N ALA A 65 12.77 11.46 -0.65
CA ALA A 65 12.14 10.75 -1.75
C ALA A 65 13.02 9.58 -2.24
N LYS A 66 14.34 9.80 -2.39
CA LYS A 66 15.30 8.77 -2.76
C LYS A 66 15.35 7.63 -1.74
N ILE A 67 15.35 7.94 -0.46
CA ILE A 67 15.36 6.93 0.62
C ILE A 67 14.10 6.07 0.56
N VAL A 68 12.92 6.70 0.49
CA VAL A 68 11.64 5.99 0.37
C VAL A 68 11.62 5.12 -0.89
N PHE A 69 12.08 5.67 -2.00
CA PHE A 69 12.17 4.96 -3.28
C PHE A 69 13.09 3.74 -3.20
N LEU A 70 14.31 3.90 -2.65
CA LEU A 70 15.24 2.78 -2.47
C LEU A 70 14.65 1.74 -1.50
N GLY A 71 14.13 2.18 -0.35
CA GLY A 71 13.54 1.29 0.64
C GLY A 71 12.37 0.47 0.08
N LEU A 72 11.49 1.10 -0.69
CA LEU A 72 10.39 0.42 -1.36
C LEU A 72 10.89 -0.55 -2.44
N SER A 73 11.83 -0.11 -3.27
CA SER A 73 12.44 -0.90 -4.33
C SER A 73 13.12 -2.16 -3.78
N TYR A 74 13.82 -2.05 -2.64
CA TYR A 74 14.50 -3.19 -2.00
C TYR A 74 13.55 -4.19 -1.36
N LYS A 75 12.37 -3.77 -0.89
CA LYS A 75 11.32 -4.65 -0.35
C LYS A 75 10.56 -5.44 -1.43
N LEU A 76 10.64 -5.01 -2.68
CA LEU A 76 10.05 -5.72 -3.81
C LEU A 76 10.94 -6.87 -4.28
N SER A 77 10.31 -7.98 -4.69
CA SER A 77 10.99 -9.09 -5.34
C SER A 77 11.71 -8.64 -6.63
N PRO A 78 12.78 -9.34 -7.07
CA PRO A 78 13.55 -8.91 -8.24
C PRO A 78 12.71 -8.62 -9.50
N PRO A 79 11.69 -9.45 -9.86
CA PRO A 79 10.81 -9.15 -10.98
C PRO A 79 9.94 -7.90 -10.78
N ARG A 80 9.42 -7.68 -9.56
CA ARG A 80 8.58 -6.50 -9.24
C ARG A 80 9.39 -5.21 -9.27
N ARG A 81 10.64 -5.26 -8.83
CA ARG A 81 11.57 -4.14 -8.92
C ARG A 81 11.81 -3.71 -10.36
N LEU A 82 11.97 -4.68 -11.26
CA LEU A 82 12.14 -4.40 -12.69
C LEU A 82 10.87 -3.75 -13.27
N LEU A 83 9.70 -4.27 -12.93
CA LEU A 83 8.41 -3.70 -13.36
C LEU A 83 8.21 -2.27 -12.85
N PHE A 84 8.60 -2.00 -11.60
CA PHE A 84 8.61 -0.65 -11.05
C PHE A 84 9.55 0.29 -11.81
N ALA A 85 10.78 -0.16 -12.09
CA ALA A 85 11.77 0.62 -12.84
C ALA A 85 11.30 0.92 -14.28
N VAL A 86 10.72 -0.06 -14.97
CA VAL A 86 10.14 0.11 -16.31
C VAL A 86 8.97 1.10 -16.27
N SER A 87 8.11 1.02 -15.27
CA SER A 87 6.98 1.96 -15.12
C SER A 87 7.45 3.38 -14.88
N LEU A 88 8.47 3.56 -14.03
CA LEU A 88 9.07 4.88 -13.80
C LEU A 88 9.77 5.40 -15.06
N PHE A 89 10.45 4.53 -15.80
CA PHE A 89 11.09 4.91 -17.06
C PHE A 89 10.05 5.32 -18.12
N ALA A 90 8.95 4.58 -18.23
CA ALA A 90 7.81 4.96 -19.07
C ALA A 90 7.23 6.32 -18.66
N LEU A 91 7.14 6.62 -17.35
CA LEU A 91 6.72 7.95 -16.90
C LEU A 91 7.67 9.05 -17.37
N LEU A 92 8.98 8.80 -17.30
CA LEU A 92 9.98 9.77 -17.80
C LEU A 92 9.85 9.96 -19.31
N LEU A 93 9.66 8.89 -20.08
CA LEU A 93 9.38 9.00 -21.51
C LEU A 93 8.07 9.74 -21.79
N ALA A 94 7.04 9.55 -20.97
CA ALA A 94 5.79 10.29 -21.12
C ALA A 94 5.99 11.79 -20.92
N LEU A 95 6.75 12.19 -19.89
CA LEU A 95 6.94 13.59 -19.53
C LEU A 95 7.97 14.33 -20.39
N PHE A 96 9.01 13.63 -20.84
CA PHE A 96 10.16 14.21 -21.54
C PHE A 96 10.28 13.78 -23.00
N GLY A 97 9.50 12.79 -23.46
CA GLY A 97 9.61 12.24 -24.81
C GLY A 97 9.31 13.25 -25.91
N ASP A 98 8.29 14.08 -25.70
CA ASP A 98 7.89 15.15 -26.62
C ASP A 98 8.17 16.54 -26.02
N ALA A 99 9.09 16.63 -25.04
CA ALA A 99 9.47 17.89 -24.44
C ALA A 99 10.24 18.75 -25.45
N GLY A 100 9.57 19.80 -25.95
CA GLY A 100 10.11 20.72 -26.94
C GLY A 100 10.30 22.13 -26.37
N PHE A 101 11.30 22.84 -26.90
CA PHE A 101 11.44 24.28 -26.71
C PHE A 101 11.09 24.95 -28.03
N SER A 102 9.95 25.65 -28.09
CA SER A 102 9.60 26.47 -29.25
C SER A 102 9.98 27.92 -29.01
N VAL A 103 10.61 28.56 -30.01
CA VAL A 103 10.91 29.99 -29.96
C VAL A 103 9.89 30.71 -30.83
N ARG A 104 8.99 31.46 -30.20
CA ARG A 104 8.02 32.32 -30.90
C ARG A 104 8.23 33.75 -30.44
N ASN A 105 8.54 34.65 -31.38
CA ASN A 105 8.77 36.08 -31.12
C ASN A 105 9.75 36.38 -29.96
N GLY A 106 10.88 35.66 -29.90
CA GLY A 106 11.92 35.89 -28.87
C GLY A 106 11.58 35.36 -27.47
N THR A 107 10.39 34.82 -27.24
CA THR A 107 10.03 34.12 -26.00
C THR A 107 10.22 32.61 -26.21
N ARG A 108 11.01 31.97 -25.32
CA ARG A 108 11.15 30.52 -25.27
C ARG A 108 9.95 29.96 -24.53
N ILE A 109 9.07 29.25 -25.23
CA ILE A 109 7.95 28.54 -24.62
C ILE A 109 8.34 27.08 -24.48
N PHE A 110 8.20 26.56 -23.26
CA PHE A 110 8.37 25.15 -22.96
C PHE A 110 7.02 24.44 -23.13
N SER A 111 6.94 23.50 -24.06
CA SER A 111 5.77 22.65 -24.26
C SER A 111 6.04 21.27 -23.69
N LEU A 112 5.27 20.87 -22.67
CA LEU A 112 5.15 19.47 -22.29
C LEU A 112 3.87 18.91 -22.89
N GLU A 113 4.01 18.07 -23.90
CA GLU A 113 2.93 17.20 -24.34
C GLU A 113 3.22 15.81 -23.79
N ALA A 114 2.43 15.39 -22.80
CA ALA A 114 2.62 14.08 -22.22
C ALA A 114 2.10 13.01 -23.19
N SER A 115 2.97 12.10 -23.62
CA SER A 115 2.57 11.02 -24.53
C SER A 115 1.55 10.09 -23.86
N PRO A 116 0.29 9.99 -24.37
CA PRO A 116 -0.76 9.21 -23.73
C PRO A 116 -0.40 7.73 -23.60
N PHE A 117 0.33 7.19 -24.58
CA PHE A 117 0.78 5.80 -24.59
C PHE A 117 1.71 5.50 -23.41
N TRP A 118 2.78 6.30 -23.25
CA TRP A 118 3.75 6.09 -22.18
C TRP A 118 3.15 6.36 -20.79
N THR A 119 2.22 7.32 -20.68
CA THR A 119 1.45 7.53 -19.45
C THR A 119 0.63 6.29 -19.11
N LEU A 120 -0.07 5.69 -20.09
CA LEU A 120 -0.86 4.49 -19.87
C LEU A 120 0.01 3.29 -19.47
N VAL A 121 1.16 3.11 -20.12
CA VAL A 121 2.14 2.07 -19.76
C VAL A 121 2.64 2.25 -18.33
N SER A 122 3.01 3.47 -17.95
CA SER A 122 3.47 3.79 -16.60
C SER A 122 2.39 3.50 -15.55
N VAL A 123 1.20 4.07 -15.73
CA VAL A 123 0.10 3.94 -14.76
C VAL A 123 -0.35 2.48 -14.68
N GLY A 124 -0.52 1.81 -15.82
CA GLY A 124 -0.89 0.41 -15.89
C GLY A 124 0.14 -0.50 -15.21
N GLY A 125 1.43 -0.24 -15.42
CA GLY A 125 2.51 -0.96 -14.74
C GLY A 125 2.47 -0.77 -13.22
N LEU A 126 2.32 0.46 -12.73
CA LEU A 126 2.22 0.72 -11.29
C LEU A 126 0.97 0.10 -10.66
N VAL A 127 -0.18 0.16 -11.33
CA VAL A 127 -1.43 -0.48 -10.88
C VAL A 127 -1.27 -1.99 -10.84
N PHE A 128 -0.64 -2.59 -11.86
CA PHE A 128 -0.37 -4.02 -11.89
C PHE A 128 0.59 -4.43 -10.76
N LEU A 129 1.63 -3.65 -10.50
CA LEU A 129 2.51 -3.87 -9.35
C LEU A 129 1.75 -3.86 -8.03
N LEU A 130 0.88 -2.87 -7.84
CA LEU A 130 0.04 -2.75 -6.65
C LEU A 130 -0.91 -3.95 -6.51
N ALA A 131 -1.48 -4.43 -7.62
CA ALA A 131 -2.31 -5.64 -7.62
C ALA A 131 -1.51 -6.88 -7.21
N LEU A 132 -0.29 -7.07 -7.72
CA LEU A 132 0.57 -8.19 -7.34
C LEU A 132 0.92 -8.16 -5.85
N GLU A 133 1.25 -7.00 -5.31
CA GLU A 133 1.57 -6.83 -3.90
C GLU A 133 0.35 -7.06 -3.00
N LEU A 134 -0.84 -6.60 -3.44
CA LEU A 134 -2.09 -6.83 -2.74
C LEU A 134 -2.43 -8.32 -2.67
N VAL A 135 -2.30 -9.04 -3.78
CA VAL A 135 -2.59 -10.48 -3.85
C VAL A 135 -1.72 -11.26 -2.88
N ASP A 136 -0.43 -10.96 -2.81
CA ASP A 136 0.47 -11.60 -1.85
C ASP A 136 0.06 -11.32 -0.41
N ARG A 137 -0.29 -10.06 -0.10
CA ARG A 137 -0.73 -9.69 1.25
C ARG A 137 -2.02 -10.40 1.64
N VAL A 138 -2.97 -10.55 0.72
CA VAL A 138 -4.21 -11.29 0.95
C VAL A 138 -3.90 -12.77 1.21
N ARG A 139 -3.06 -13.41 0.40
CA ARG A 139 -2.67 -14.81 0.61
C ARG A 139 -2.03 -15.04 1.97
N VAL A 140 -1.09 -14.21 2.37
CA VAL A 140 -0.44 -14.33 3.70
C VAL A 140 -1.46 -14.17 4.82
N ARG A 141 -2.40 -13.23 4.68
CA ARG A 141 -3.47 -13.07 5.66
C ARG A 141 -4.36 -14.32 5.73
N ASP A 142 -4.77 -14.87 4.60
CA ASP A 142 -5.61 -16.06 4.54
C ASP A 142 -4.89 -17.27 5.19
N GLU A 143 -3.59 -17.43 4.93
CA GLU A 143 -2.76 -18.46 5.58
C GLU A 143 -2.70 -18.29 7.10
N LEU A 144 -2.56 -17.05 7.59
CA LEU A 144 -2.57 -16.75 9.02
C LEU A 144 -3.93 -17.01 9.67
N GLU A 145 -5.04 -16.72 8.97
CA GLU A 145 -6.39 -17.04 9.43
C GLU A 145 -6.59 -18.56 9.57
N VAL A 146 -6.12 -19.33 8.58
CA VAL A 146 -6.14 -20.81 8.64
C VAL A 146 -5.29 -21.31 9.81
N ALA A 147 -4.07 -20.77 10.00
CA ALA A 147 -3.19 -21.16 11.10
C ALA A 147 -3.82 -20.85 12.47
N ARG A 148 -4.48 -19.70 12.61
CA ARG A 148 -5.22 -19.32 13.82
C ARG A 148 -6.35 -20.30 14.14
N GLN A 149 -7.10 -20.70 13.11
CA GLN A 149 -8.18 -21.67 13.28
C GLN A 149 -7.64 -23.02 13.72
N LEU A 150 -6.58 -23.52 13.08
CA LEU A 150 -5.92 -24.77 13.46
C LEU A 150 -5.41 -24.71 14.91
N GLN A 151 -4.77 -23.61 15.32
CA GLN A 151 -4.32 -23.43 16.69
C GLN A 151 -5.48 -23.47 17.69
N LYS A 152 -6.62 -22.85 17.37
CA LYS A 152 -7.82 -22.90 18.20
C LYS A 152 -8.39 -24.31 18.33
N ASP A 153 -8.32 -25.11 17.26
CA ASP A 153 -8.81 -26.48 17.25
C ASP A 153 -7.92 -27.44 18.05
N LEU A 154 -6.62 -27.12 18.19
CA LEU A 154 -5.68 -27.86 19.03
C LEU A 154 -5.83 -27.57 20.53
N LEU A 155 -6.43 -26.43 20.91
CA LEU A 155 -6.60 -26.09 22.32
C LEU A 155 -7.75 -26.88 22.95
N PRO A 156 -7.63 -27.26 24.24
CA PRO A 156 -8.68 -27.97 24.93
C PRO A 156 -9.99 -27.18 24.98
N GLN A 157 -11.01 -27.68 24.28
CA GLN A 157 -12.35 -27.08 24.27
C GLN A 157 -13.10 -27.31 25.59
N THR A 158 -12.72 -28.37 26.31
CA THR A 158 -13.32 -28.79 27.57
C THR A 158 -12.26 -28.98 28.63
N LEU A 159 -12.54 -28.51 29.84
CA LEU A 159 -11.65 -28.68 30.97
C LEU A 159 -11.95 -30.01 31.68
N PRO A 160 -10.92 -30.75 32.15
CA PRO A 160 -11.13 -31.99 32.87
C PRO A 160 -11.80 -31.71 34.22
N THR A 161 -12.65 -32.64 34.66
CA THR A 161 -13.29 -32.58 35.98
C THR A 161 -12.60 -33.58 36.91
N VAL A 162 -11.70 -33.09 37.77
CA VAL A 162 -10.98 -33.91 38.76
C VAL A 162 -11.47 -33.50 40.15
N ALA A 163 -11.88 -34.48 40.97
CA ALA A 163 -12.42 -34.20 42.31
C ALA A 163 -11.40 -33.42 43.15
N GLY A 164 -11.84 -32.28 43.71
CA GLY A 164 -11.01 -31.40 44.53
C GLY A 164 -10.17 -30.38 43.75
N TYR A 165 -10.19 -30.38 42.41
CA TYR A 165 -9.45 -29.43 41.57
C TYR A 165 -10.38 -28.65 40.63
N LEU A 166 -10.09 -27.36 40.44
CA LEU A 166 -10.77 -26.50 39.47
C LEU A 166 -9.75 -26.04 38.43
N PHE A 167 -10.02 -26.34 37.16
CA PHE A 167 -9.22 -25.85 36.04
C PHE A 167 -9.89 -24.61 35.44
N ALA A 168 -9.08 -23.65 34.97
CA ALA A 168 -9.52 -22.50 34.21
C ALA A 168 -8.41 -22.11 33.22
N HIS A 169 -8.77 -21.76 31.99
CA HIS A 169 -7.83 -21.27 30.99
C HIS A 169 -8.40 -20.05 30.27
N SER A 170 -7.52 -19.17 29.79
CA SER A 170 -7.87 -18.05 28.93
C SER A 170 -6.75 -17.85 27.93
N TYR A 171 -7.08 -17.80 26.65
CA TYR A 171 -6.11 -17.68 25.57
C TYR A 171 -6.34 -16.42 24.74
N ARG A 172 -5.30 -15.60 24.57
CA ARG A 172 -5.34 -14.39 23.74
C ARG A 172 -4.02 -14.20 23.01
N THR A 173 -4.06 -14.22 21.68
CA THR A 173 -2.88 -13.95 20.84
C THR A 173 -2.57 -12.46 20.76
N ALA A 174 -1.28 -12.12 20.60
CA ALA A 174 -0.86 -10.74 20.36
C ALA A 174 -1.12 -10.29 18.91
N ASN A 175 -0.87 -11.18 17.94
CA ASN A 175 -1.16 -11.00 16.51
C ASN A 175 -2.16 -12.07 16.03
N GLU A 176 -2.19 -12.37 14.73
CA GLU A 176 -3.07 -13.37 14.12
C GLU A 176 -2.92 -14.75 14.78
N VAL A 177 -1.68 -15.15 15.10
CA VAL A 177 -1.31 -16.42 15.78
C VAL A 177 -0.37 -16.17 16.98
N GLY A 178 -0.36 -17.08 17.95
CA GLY A 178 0.48 -17.01 19.16
C GLY A 178 1.43 -18.20 19.29
N GLY A 179 2.49 -18.08 20.11
CA GLY A 179 3.39 -19.20 20.43
C GLY A 179 2.95 -20.04 21.62
N ASP A 180 2.00 -19.53 22.42
CA ASP A 180 1.55 -20.16 23.65
C ASP A 180 0.63 -21.37 23.33
N TYR A 181 0.81 -22.45 24.08
CA TYR A 181 0.03 -23.69 23.99
C TYR A 181 -0.18 -24.27 25.39
N HIS A 182 -1.34 -24.86 25.63
CA HIS A 182 -1.61 -25.63 26.85
C HIS A 182 -2.47 -26.83 26.49
N ASP A 183 -2.29 -27.91 27.25
CA ASP A 183 -2.95 -29.18 27.05
C ASP A 183 -3.48 -29.69 28.39
N VAL A 184 -4.55 -30.46 28.33
CA VAL A 184 -5.19 -31.12 29.47
C VAL A 184 -5.50 -32.56 29.07
N ALA A 185 -4.43 -33.33 28.93
CA ALA A 185 -4.51 -34.78 28.76
C ALA A 185 -4.96 -35.48 30.06
#